data_AF-A0A150WUJ3-F1
#
_entry.id   AF-A0A150WUJ3-F1
#
_cell.length_a   1.000
_cell.length_b   1.000
_cell.length_c   1.000
_cell.angle_alpha   90.00
_cell.angle_beta   90.00
_cell.angle_gamma   90.00
#
_symmetry.space_group_name_H-M   'P 1'
#
loop_
_entity.id
_entity.type
_entity.pdbx_description
1 polymer ?
#
loop_
_entity_poly.entity_id
_entity_poly.type
_entity_poly.pdbx_seq_one_letter_code
_entity_poly.pdbx_strand_id
1 'polypeptide(L)'
;MGKDLGEFRTYIQSHFEKWGFTKAESEIGILILRGLSLREIATQRGTSETTTRQQALSLYKKASVDGRHQLSAFFLEQLLGSGGIKPSGRNG
;
A
#
# COMPACT_ATOMS: atom_id res chain seq x y z
N MET A 1 -6.43 -10.09 21.65
CA MET A 1 -6.72 -8.89 20.83
C MET A 1 -5.48 -8.08 20.44
N GLY A 2 -4.38 -8.05 21.22
CA GLY A 2 -3.22 -7.18 20.91
C GLY A 2 -2.10 -7.75 20.03
N LYS A 3 -2.08 -9.06 19.74
CA LYS A 3 -1.01 -9.70 18.94
C LYS A 3 -1.21 -9.50 17.43
N ASP A 4 -2.45 -9.57 16.97
CA ASP A 4 -2.81 -9.47 15.55
C ASP A 4 -2.38 -8.16 14.86
N LEU A 5 -2.46 -7.02 15.55
CA LEU A 5 -2.05 -5.72 14.96
C LEU A 5 -0.54 -5.62 14.73
N GLY A 6 0.27 -6.20 15.63
CA GLY A 6 1.73 -6.23 15.50
C GLY A 6 2.17 -7.15 14.36
N GLU A 7 1.52 -8.31 14.24
CA GLU A 7 1.74 -9.26 13.15
C GLU A 7 1.31 -8.68 11.81
N PHE A 8 0.15 -8.02 11.75
CA PHE A 8 -0.34 -7.36 10.54
C PHE A 8 0.58 -6.22 10.07
N ARG A 9 1.12 -5.42 11.00
CA ARG A 9 2.08 -4.36 10.65
C ARG A 9 3.38 -4.95 10.10
N THR A 10 3.86 -6.04 10.69
CA THR A 10 5.04 -6.77 10.19
C THR A 10 4.79 -7.37 8.81
N TYR A 11 3.59 -7.91 8.59
CA TYR A 11 3.16 -8.44 7.30
C TYR A 11 3.18 -7.36 6.21
N ILE A 12 2.61 -6.18 6.49
CA ILE A 12 2.66 -5.03 5.56
C ILE A 12 4.11 -4.66 5.23
N GLN A 13 4.96 -4.50 6.25
CA GLN A 13 6.35 -4.10 6.08
C GLN A 13 7.14 -5.10 5.23
N SER A 14 6.97 -6.40 5.49
CA SER A 14 7.61 -7.46 4.70
C SER A 14 7.20 -7.42 3.23
N HIS A 15 5.93 -7.14 2.94
CA HIS A 15 5.47 -6.98 1.56
C HIS A 15 6.04 -5.74 0.89
N PHE A 16 6.16 -4.62 1.60
CA PHE A 16 6.76 -3.40 1.07
C PHE A 16 8.25 -3.60 0.75
N GLU A 17 8.98 -4.34 1.58
CA GLU A 17 10.37 -4.72 1.32
C GLU A 17 10.47 -5.65 0.10
N LYS A 18 9.62 -6.67 0.00
CA LYS A 18 9.58 -7.60 -1.15
C LYS A 18 9.27 -6.87 -2.47
N TRP A 19 8.40 -5.87 -2.44
CA TRP A 19 8.09 -5.04 -3.61
C TRP A 19 9.16 -3.98 -3.91
N GLY A 20 10.20 -3.85 -3.08
CA GLY A 20 11.27 -2.88 -3.29
C GLY A 20 10.80 -1.44 -3.15
N PHE A 21 9.91 -1.17 -2.19
CA PHE A 21 9.47 0.18 -1.88
C PHE A 21 10.61 0.97 -1.22
N THR A 22 10.81 2.19 -1.70
CA THR A 22 11.60 3.21 -1.01
C THR A 22 10.92 3.61 0.29
N LYS A 23 11.65 4.34 1.15
CA LYS A 23 11.09 4.92 2.37
C LYS A 23 9.86 5.79 2.06
N ALA A 24 9.93 6.61 1.02
CA ALA A 24 8.83 7.47 0.62
C ALA A 24 7.60 6.70 0.12
N GLU A 25 7.80 5.65 -0.67
CA GLU A 25 6.70 4.79 -1.15
C GLU A 25 6.06 4.01 0.01
N SER A 26 6.85 3.54 0.96
CA SER A 26 6.36 2.85 2.17
C SER A 26 5.48 3.78 3.03
N GLU A 27 5.91 5.02 3.24
CA GLU A 27 5.13 6.03 3.95
C GLU A 27 3.78 6.30 3.25
N ILE A 28 3.80 6.49 1.93
CA ILE A 28 2.57 6.68 1.15
C ILE A 28 1.68 5.44 1.24
N GLY A 29 2.25 4.24 1.10
CA GLY A 29 1.52 2.97 1.17
C GLY A 29 0.76 2.83 2.49
N ILE A 30 1.40 3.11 3.62
CA ILE A 30 0.74 3.10 4.93
C ILE A 30 -0.41 4.10 5.01
N LEU A 31 -0.24 5.32 4.49
CA LEU A 31 -1.28 6.34 4.54
C LEU A 31 -2.47 6.00 3.61
N ILE A 32 -2.22 5.37 2.47
CA ILE A 32 -3.28 4.85 1.59
C ILE A 32 -4.09 3.78 2.32
N LEU A 33 -3.42 2.85 3.02
CA LEU A 33 -4.09 1.79 3.79
C LEU A 33 -4.89 2.33 4.97
N ARG A 34 -4.51 3.50 5.50
CA ARG A 34 -5.29 4.25 6.51
C ARG A 34 -6.48 5.01 5.92
N GLY A 35 -6.68 4.98 4.61
CA GLY A 35 -7.83 5.60 3.95
C GLY A 35 -7.58 7.02 3.43
N LEU A 36 -6.40 7.60 3.61
CA LEU A 36 -6.14 8.98 3.18
C LEU A 36 -6.14 9.13 1.65
N SER A 37 -6.62 10.26 1.17
CA SER A 37 -6.50 10.69 -0.23
C SER A 37 -5.09 11.18 -0.54
N LEU A 38 -4.72 11.21 -1.84
CA LEU A 38 -3.41 11.71 -2.26
C LEU A 38 -3.17 13.17 -1.85
N ARG A 39 -4.24 13.97 -1.76
CA ARG A 39 -4.18 15.35 -1.29
C ARG A 39 -3.82 15.42 0.19
N GLU A 40 -4.51 14.65 1.03
CA GLU A 40 -4.21 14.58 2.48
C GLU A 40 -2.80 14.05 2.72
N ILE A 41 -2.35 13.07 1.95
CA ILE A 41 -0.99 12.53 2.01
C ILE A 41 0.04 13.59 1.63
N ALA A 42 -0.21 14.36 0.56
CA ALA A 42 0.66 15.44 0.13
C ALA A 42 0.82 16.50 1.23
N THR A 43 -0.30 16.94 1.83
CA THR A 43 -0.31 17.84 2.99
C THR A 43 0.46 17.27 4.18
N GLN A 44 0.18 16.03 4.57
CA GLN A 44 0.81 15.40 5.73
C GLN A 44 2.32 15.18 5.55
N ARG A 45 2.77 14.92 4.33
CA ARG A 45 4.19 14.69 4.01
C ARG A 45 4.94 15.97 3.62
N GLY A 46 4.26 17.12 3.52
CA GLY A 46 4.87 18.37 3.06
C GLY A 46 5.37 18.30 1.62
N THR A 47 4.67 17.56 0.75
CA THR A 47 5.03 17.38 -0.67
C THR A 47 3.90 17.86 -1.57
N SER A 48 4.15 18.01 -2.87
CA SER A 48 3.11 18.34 -3.84
C SER A 48 2.21 17.13 -4.16
N GLU A 49 0.96 17.37 -4.53
CA GLU A 49 0.03 16.32 -4.99
C GLU A 49 0.59 15.56 -6.20
N THR A 50 1.28 16.26 -7.12
CA THR A 50 1.96 15.64 -8.26
C THR A 50 3.04 14.65 -7.83
N THR A 51 3.92 15.04 -6.90
CA THR A 51 4.97 14.17 -6.35
C THR A 51 4.37 12.96 -5.64
N THR A 52 3.35 13.19 -4.80
CA THR A 52 2.64 12.11 -4.09
C THR A 52 1.97 11.15 -5.08
N ARG A 53 1.34 11.67 -6.14
CA ARG A 53 0.73 10.86 -7.20
C ARG A 53 1.78 10.03 -7.95
N GLN A 54 2.92 10.61 -8.32
CA GLN A 54 3.99 9.89 -9.01
C GLN A 54 4.53 8.74 -8.15
N GLN A 55 4.76 9.00 -6.86
CA GLN A 55 5.20 7.97 -5.92
C GLN A 55 4.12 6.89 -5.71
N ALA A 56 2.84 7.26 -5.66
CA ALA A 56 1.73 6.32 -5.62
C ALA A 56 1.64 5.45 -6.89
N LEU A 57 1.84 6.03 -8.08
CA LEU A 57 1.86 5.25 -9.32
C LEU A 57 3.04 4.26 -9.34
N SER A 58 4.21 4.69 -8.87
CA SER A 58 5.38 3.82 -8.73
C SER A 58 5.10 2.64 -7.79
N LEU A 59 4.53 2.89 -6.61
CA LEU A 59 4.24 1.83 -5.64
C LEU A 59 3.17 0.85 -6.17
N TYR A 60 2.12 1.34 -6.87
CA TYR A 60 1.12 0.47 -7.47
C TYR A 60 1.74 -0.45 -8.53
N LYS A 61 2.63 0.09 -9.37
CA LYS A 61 3.34 -0.69 -10.40
C LYS A 61 4.23 -1.75 -9.78
N LYS A 62 4.97 -1.41 -8.72
CA LYS A 62 5.84 -2.33 -7.98
C LYS A 62 5.07 -3.44 -7.25
N ALA A 63 3.91 -3.11 -6.68
CA ALA A 63 3.02 -4.07 -6.03
C ALA A 63 2.17 -4.89 -7.02
N SER A 64 2.26 -4.60 -8.33
CA SER A 64 1.42 -5.19 -9.38
C SER A 64 -0.08 -5.02 -9.11
N VAL A 65 -0.49 -3.84 -8.67
CA VAL A 65 -1.90 -3.48 -8.45
C VAL A 65 -2.29 -2.25 -9.29
N ASP A 66 -3.57 -2.12 -9.61
CA ASP A 66 -4.12 -1.03 -10.43
C ASP A 66 -4.33 0.27 -9.64
N GLY A 67 -4.39 0.19 -8.31
CA GLY A 67 -4.56 1.37 -7.47
C GLY A 67 -4.88 1.07 -6.02
N ARG A 68 -5.32 2.10 -5.29
CA ARG A 68 -5.54 2.04 -3.84
C ARG A 68 -6.53 0.99 -3.40
N HIS A 69 -7.61 0.75 -4.16
CA HIS A 69 -8.63 -0.21 -3.77
C HIS A 69 -8.08 -1.63 -3.79
N GLN A 70 -7.34 -2.00 -4.84
CA GLN A 70 -6.72 -3.33 -4.95
C GLN A 70 -5.56 -3.49 -3.96
N LEU A 71 -4.77 -2.44 -3.72
CA LEU A 71 -3.76 -2.44 -2.65
C LEU A 71 -4.40 -2.70 -1.28
N SER A 72 -5.51 -2.01 -0.98
CA SER A 72 -6.22 -2.16 0.30
C SER A 72 -6.85 -3.54 0.42
N ALA A 73 -7.52 -4.01 -0.63
CA ALA A 73 -8.10 -5.35 -0.69
C ALA A 73 -7.04 -6.43 -0.41
N PHE A 74 -5.86 -6.35 -1.04
CA PHE A 74 -4.77 -7.31 -0.83
C PHE A 74 -4.43 -7.52 0.66
N PHE A 75 -4.37 -6.45 1.45
CA PHE A 75 -4.08 -6.55 2.89
C PHE A 75 -5.32 -6.89 3.72
N LEU A 76 -6.51 -6.42 3.33
CA LEU A 76 -7.76 -6.75 4.01
C LEU A 76 -8.08 -8.25 3.90
N GLU A 77 -7.81 -8.89 2.77
CA GLU A 77 -8.01 -10.34 2.59
C GLU A 77 -7.22 -11.17 3.61
N GLN A 78 -5.99 -10.76 3.91
CA GLN A 78 -5.19 -11.37 4.98
C GLN A 78 -5.79 -11.16 6.35
N LEU A 79 -6.31 -9.97 6.64
CA LEU A 79 -6.98 -9.68 7.90
C LEU A 79 -8.28 -10.48 8.06
N LEU A 80 -9.01 -10.69 6.97
CA LEU A 80 -10.28 -11.42 6.94
C LEU A 80 -10.08 -12.95 6.88
N GLY A 81 -8.85 -13.44 6.77
CA GLY A 81 -8.55 -14.87 6.60
C GLY A 81 -9.02 -15.46 5.26
N SER A 82 -9.41 -14.60 4.32
CA SER A 82 -9.88 -14.96 2.98
C SER A 82 -8.64 -15.04 2.08
N GLY A 83 -7.96 -16.20 2.06
CA GLY A 83 -6.68 -16.38 1.35
C GLY A 83 -6.81 -16.40 -0.18
N GLY A 84 -7.27 -15.31 -0.82
CA GLY A 84 -7.81 -15.43 -2.18
C GLY A 84 -7.77 -14.22 -3.11
N ILE A 85 -6.84 -13.27 -3.00
CA ILE A 85 -6.58 -12.35 -4.12
C ILE A 85 -5.07 -12.21 -4.35
N LYS A 86 -4.53 -13.01 -5.27
CA LYS A 86 -3.22 -12.71 -5.85
C LYS A 86 -3.35 -11.41 -6.66
N PRO A 87 -2.41 -10.46 -6.57
CA PRO A 87 -2.40 -9.31 -7.46
C PRO A 87 -2.40 -9.86 -8.88
N SER A 88 -3.52 -9.68 -9.58
CA SER A 88 -3.68 -10.16 -10.95
C SER A 88 -2.59 -9.50 -11.77
N GLY A 89 -1.60 -10.29 -12.16
CA GLY A 89 -0.54 -9.87 -13.07
C GLY A 89 -1.22 -9.31 -14.30
N ARG A 90 -1.00 -8.02 -14.55
CA ARG A 90 -1.52 -7.34 -15.72
C ARG A 90 -0.97 -8.10 -16.94
N ASN A 91 -1.86 -8.77 -17.67
CA ASN A 91 -1.57 -9.32 -18.99
C ASN A 91 -1.09 -8.16 -19.87
N GLY A 92 -0.06 -8.41 -20.67
CA GLY A 92 0.63 -7.41 -21.50
C GLY A 92 -0.29 -6.60 -22.41
#